data_AF-A0A3M6ABA0-F1
#
_entry.id   AF-A0A3M6ABA0-F1
#
_cell.length_a   1.000
_cell.length_b   1.000
_cell.length_c   1.000
_cell.angle_alpha   90.00
_cell.angle_beta   90.00
_cell.angle_gamma   90.00
#
_symmetry.space_group_name_H-M   'P 1'
#
loop_
_entity.id
_entity.type
_entity.pdbx_description
1 polymer ?
#
loop_
_entity_poly.entity_id
_entity_poly.type
_entity_poly.pdbx_seq_one_letter_code
_entity_poly.pdbx_strand_id
1 'polypeptide(L)' 'MEDTVLRLIEEAMEADEGTLSKGQSLDWDSIAVLTFMSLANERLDKNLSANRLNACKSVDDVIGLVTES' A
#
# COMPACT_ATOMS: atom_id res chain seq x y z
N MET A 1 6.84 11.17 -0.48
CA MET A 1 5.62 10.47 -0.92
C MET A 1 5.77 8.98 -0.73
N GLU A 2 6.87 8.39 -1.21
CA GLU A 2 7.18 6.97 -1.06
C GLU A 2 7.21 6.51 0.41
N ASP A 3 7.89 7.24 1.30
CA ASP A 3 7.94 6.89 2.74
C ASP A 3 6.55 6.96 3.41
N THR A 4 5.66 7.81 2.90
CA THR A 4 4.27 7.86 3.37
C THR A 4 3.53 6.61 2.94
N VAL A 5 3.63 6.23 1.66
CA VAL A 5 2.99 5.00 1.15
C VAL A 5 3.48 3.78 1.93
N LEU A 6 4.78 3.68 2.17
CA LEU A 6 5.38 2.56 2.88
C LEU A 6 4.80 2.41 4.31
N ARG A 7 4.71 3.51 5.07
CA ARG A 7 4.05 3.51 6.38
C ARG A 7 2.57 3.13 6.33
N LEU A 8 1.85 3.52 5.27
CA LEU A 8 0.44 3.12 5.11
C LEU A 8 0.30 1.62 4.80
N ILE A 9 1.26 1.03 4.07
CA ILE A 9 1.29 -0.43 3.84
C ILE A 9 1.56 -1.14 5.18
N GLU A 10 2.54 -0.67 5.95
CA GLU A 10 2.85 -1.21 7.29
C GLU A 10 1.64 -1.13 8.22
N GLU A 11 0.98 0.03 8.28
CA GLU A 11 -0.23 0.22 9.08
C GLU A 11 -1.37 -0.71 8.64
N ALA A 12 -1.58 -0.86 7.33
CA ALA A 12 -2.61 -1.75 6.80
C ALA A 12 -2.34 -3.23 7.07
N MET A 13 -1.07 -3.62 7.16
CA MET A 13 -0.62 -4.98 7.48
C MET A 13 -0.45 -5.23 8.97
N GLU A 14 -0.74 -4.24 9.82
CA GLU A 14 -0.45 -4.27 11.26
C GLU A 14 1.01 -4.63 11.57
N ALA A 15 1.94 -4.19 10.71
CA ALA A 15 3.37 -4.37 10.87
C ALA A 15 4.02 -3.21 11.64
N ASP A 16 5.14 -3.50 12.31
CA ASP A 16 5.92 -2.46 12.98
C ASP A 16 6.54 -1.48 11.96
N GLU A 17 6.70 -0.22 12.36
CA GLU A 17 7.31 0.81 11.51
C GLU A 17 8.75 0.43 11.11
N GLY A 18 9.05 0.50 9.81
CA GLY A 18 10.35 0.12 9.26
C GLY A 18 10.54 -1.38 9.02
N THR A 19 9.48 -2.18 9.14
CA THR A 19 9.49 -3.60 8.77
C THR A 19 9.58 -3.80 7.26
N LEU A 20 8.93 -2.93 6.49
CA LEU A 20 8.91 -3.02 5.03
C LEU A 20 10.03 -2.17 4.41
N SER A 21 10.50 -2.60 3.25
CA SER A 21 11.49 -1.88 2.46
C SER A 21 11.07 -1.81 0.99
N LYS A 22 11.57 -0.81 0.27
CA LYS A 22 11.39 -0.72 -1.19
C LYS A 22 11.93 -1.98 -1.87
N GLY A 23 11.30 -2.38 -2.96
CA GLY A 23 11.60 -3.62 -3.68
C GLY A 23 11.24 -4.91 -2.95
N GLN A 24 10.72 -4.85 -1.72
CA GLN A 24 10.27 -6.03 -0.98
C GLN A 24 8.97 -6.56 -1.57
N SER A 25 8.86 -7.88 -1.69
CA SER A 25 7.60 -8.55 -2.02
C SER A 25 6.56 -8.38 -0.91
N LEU A 26 5.32 -8.17 -1.31
CA LEU A 26 4.17 -8.09 -0.40
C LEU A 26 3.37 -9.39 -0.47
N ASP A 27 3.06 -9.92 0.71
CA ASP A 27 2.12 -11.03 0.90
C ASP A 27 1.02 -10.57 1.87
N TRP A 28 0.33 -9.51 1.46
CA TRP A 28 -0.81 -8.96 2.20
C TRP A 28 -2.11 -9.68 1.84
N ASP A 29 -3.00 -9.81 2.80
CA ASP A 29 -4.30 -10.43 2.60
C ASP A 29 -5.36 -9.42 2.09
N SER A 30 -6.55 -9.92 1.81
CA SER A 30 -7.68 -9.08 1.37
C SER A 30 -8.08 -8.01 2.38
N ILE A 31 -7.83 -8.23 3.68
CA ILE A 31 -8.15 -7.25 4.73
C ILE A 31 -7.14 -6.11 4.67
N ALA A 32 -5.84 -6.41 4.63
CA ALA A 32 -4.79 -5.42 4.48
C ALA A 32 -4.98 -4.60 3.18
N VAL A 33 -5.38 -5.23 2.07
CA VAL A 33 -5.70 -4.52 0.83
C VAL A 33 -6.86 -3.53 1.02
N LEU A 34 -7.96 -3.94 1.67
CA LEU A 34 -9.10 -3.08 1.93
C LEU A 34 -8.76 -1.93 2.90
N THR A 35 -7.98 -2.22 3.94
CA THR A 35 -7.50 -1.23 4.90
C THR A 35 -6.63 -0.20 4.21
N PHE A 36 -5.65 -0.64 3.39
CA PHE A 36 -4.80 0.27 2.62
C PHE A 36 -5.63 1.14 1.66
N MET A 37 -6.63 0.57 1.00
CA MET A 37 -7.52 1.30 0.09
C MET A 37 -8.24 2.46 0.82
N SER A 38 -8.76 2.22 2.02
CA SER A 38 -9.37 3.27 2.85
C SER A 38 -8.35 4.32 3.28
N LEU A 39 -7.18 3.90 3.76
CA LEU A 39 -6.10 4.79 4.19
C LEU A 39 -5.59 5.69 3.05
N ALA A 40 -5.43 5.14 1.85
CA ALA A 40 -5.01 5.89 0.68
C ALA A 40 -6.06 6.94 0.26
N ASN A 41 -7.35 6.61 0.34
CA ASN A 41 -8.43 7.55 0.07
C ASN A 41 -8.45 8.68 1.11
N GLU A 42 -8.31 8.36 2.40
CA GLU A 42 -8.39 9.36 3.48
C GLU A 42 -7.16 10.26 3.57
N ARG A 43 -5.95 9.70 3.41
CA ARG A 43 -4.70 10.41 3.68
C ARG A 43 -3.98 10.92 2.44
N LEU A 44 -4.24 10.31 1.28
CA LEU A 44 -3.60 10.66 0.01
C LEU A 44 -4.58 11.19 -1.04
N ASP A 45 -5.88 11.24 -0.75
CA ASP A 45 -6.96 11.59 -1.70
C ASP A 45 -6.91 10.72 -2.97
N LYS A 46 -6.52 9.44 -2.81
CA LYS A 46 -6.38 8.47 -3.90
C LYS A 46 -7.44 7.39 -3.78
N ASN A 47 -8.37 7.37 -4.74
CA ASN A 47 -9.36 6.31 -4.86
C ASN A 47 -8.79 5.14 -5.68
N LEU A 48 -8.20 4.17 -4.98
CA LEU A 48 -7.61 2.98 -5.57
C LEU A 48 -8.64 1.85 -5.62
N SER A 49 -8.57 0.98 -6.64
CA SER A 49 -9.44 -0.19 -6.70
C SER A 49 -8.76 -1.42 -6.09
N ALA A 50 -9.53 -2.21 -5.33
CA ALA A 50 -9.05 -3.45 -4.74
C ALA A 50 -8.45 -4.42 -5.78
N ASN A 51 -8.99 -4.44 -7.01
CA ASN A 51 -8.45 -5.30 -8.07
C ASN A 51 -7.02 -4.89 -8.48
N ARG A 52 -6.74 -3.58 -8.55
CA ARG A 52 -5.39 -3.08 -8.87
C ARG A 52 -4.42 -3.32 -7.71
N LEU A 53 -4.87 -3.12 -6.48
CA LEU A 53 -4.07 -3.39 -5.29
C LEU A 53 -3.73 -4.89 -5.14
N ASN A 54 -4.67 -5.79 -5.40
CA ASN A 54 -4.41 -7.25 -5.39
C ASN A 54 -3.39 -7.69 -6.47
N ALA A 55 -3.25 -6.90 -7.54
CA ALA A 55 -2.26 -7.14 -8.58
C ALA A 55 -0.85 -6.70 -8.18
N CYS A 56 -0.70 -5.78 -7.21
CA CYS A 56 0.60 -5.38 -6.67
C CYS A 56 1.23 -6.55 -5.89
N LYS A 57 2.45 -6.92 -6.24
CA LYS A 57 3.22 -8.01 -5.61
C LYS A 57 4.42 -7.51 -4.82
N SER A 58 4.74 -6.23 -4.92
CA SER A 58 5.84 -5.60 -4.21
C SER A 58 5.46 -4.21 -3.71
N VAL A 59 6.24 -3.69 -2.76
CA VAL A 59 6.13 -2.31 -2.28
C VAL A 59 6.24 -1.31 -3.43
N ASP A 60 7.10 -1.59 -4.42
CA ASP A 60 7.31 -0.72 -5.57
C ASP A 60 6.07 -0.66 -6.48
N ASP A 61 5.34 -1.77 -6.64
CA ASP A 61 4.09 -1.79 -7.40
C ASP A 61 3.03 -0.90 -6.77
N VAL A 62 2.93 -0.91 -5.44
CA VAL A 62 1.97 -0.09 -4.69
C VAL A 62 2.34 1.38 -4.79
N ILE A 63 3.63 1.70 -4.62
CA ILE A 63 4.15 3.06 -4.83
C ILE A 63 3.81 3.52 -6.25
N GLY A 64 4.13 2.72 -7.26
CA GLY A 64 3.82 2.99 -8.66
C GLY A 64 2.34 3.31 -8.84
N LEU A 65 1.46 2.42 -8.39
CA LEU A 65 0.01 2.57 -8.47
C LEU A 65 -0.51 3.87 -7.82
N VAL A 66 0.03 4.26 -6.66
CA VAL A 66 -0.36 5.49 -5.96
C VAL A 66 0.12 6.74 -6.71
N THR A 67 1.32 6.67 -7.28
CA THR A 67 1.96 7.78 -8.01
C THR A 67 1.46 7.95 -9.44
N GLU A 68 0.81 6.93 -10.01
CA GLU A 68 0.12 7.07 -11.29
C GLU A 68 -0.92 8.20 -11.21
N SER A 69 -0.83 9.10 -12.18
CA SER A 69 -1.63 10.33 -12.30
C SER A 69 -2.84 10.09 -13.18
#